data_AF-A0A3M1EYB2-F1
#
_entry.id   AF-A0A3M1EYB2-F1
#
_cell.length_a   1.000
_cell.length_b   1.000
_cell.length_c   1.000
_cell.angle_alpha   90.00
_cell.angle_beta   90.00
_cell.angle_gamma   90.00
#
_symmetry.space_group_name_H-M   'P 1'
#
loop_
_entity.id
_entity.type
_entity.pdbx_description
1 polymer ?
#
loop_
_entity_poly.entity_id
_entity_poly.type
_entity_poly.pdbx_seq_one_letter_code
_entity_poly.pdbx_strand_id
1 'polypeptide(L)'
;GDGVGDVCDPCPADNPDDPDDDGVCQSADNCPDEANPDQADGDGDGVGDVCDPCPADNPDDPDGDGVCQSADNCPDEANPDQADGDGDGVGDVCDPCPADNPDDPDDDGVCQSSDNCPDIANEDQTDGDGDGVGAACDANDACGLISDLLPERSAHPGFSLTVLFLLLSGFLSRLRGSLPENR
;
A
#
# COMPACT_ATOMS: atom_id res chain seq x y z
N GLY A 1 -15.20 1.88 59.05
CA GLY A 1 -15.92 2.28 57.84
C GLY A 1 -16.86 1.17 57.44
N ASP A 2 -18.03 1.57 56.96
CA ASP A 2 -19.12 0.76 56.45
C ASP A 2 -20.44 1.61 56.72
N GLY A 3 -21.64 1.04 56.87
CA GLY A 3 -22.94 1.77 56.99
C GLY A 3 -24.17 1.04 57.56
N VAL A 4 -24.18 -0.30 57.57
CA VAL A 4 -24.66 -1.03 58.76
C VAL A 4 -23.74 -0.57 59.89
N GLY A 5 -23.96 0.63 60.46
CA GLY A 5 -23.02 1.41 61.27
C GLY A 5 -21.55 0.98 61.16
N ASP A 6 -20.81 1.48 60.17
CA ASP A 6 -19.49 0.98 59.83
C ASP A 6 -19.42 -0.52 59.32
N VAL A 7 -20.49 -1.11 58.71
CA VAL A 7 -20.52 -2.46 58.01
C VAL A 7 -21.53 -2.66 56.78
N CYS A 8 -21.90 -1.62 55.99
CA CYS A 8 -22.78 -1.53 54.76
C CYS A 8 -23.10 -0.05 54.26
N ASP A 9 -22.14 0.83 53.98
CA ASP A 9 -22.19 2.14 53.28
C ASP A 9 -21.20 2.00 52.12
N PRO A 10 -21.55 2.15 50.83
CA PRO A 10 -20.63 1.83 49.74
C PRO A 10 -19.29 2.60 49.72
N CYS A 11 -19.12 3.62 50.58
CA CYS A 11 -17.85 4.31 50.75
C CYS A 11 -17.81 5.09 52.09
N PRO A 12 -17.11 4.58 53.11
CA PRO A 12 -17.19 5.10 54.47
C PRO A 12 -15.91 5.75 55.02
N ALA A 13 -14.89 5.94 54.16
CA ALA A 13 -13.52 6.31 54.50
C ALA A 13 -12.73 5.25 55.31
N ASP A 14 -12.82 3.97 54.93
CA ASP A 14 -11.90 2.89 55.31
C ASP A 14 -11.99 1.73 54.29
N ASN A 15 -10.86 1.07 54.03
CA ASN A 15 -10.72 -0.23 53.33
C ASN A 15 -11.79 -1.26 53.78
N PRO A 16 -12.47 -1.99 52.86
CA PRO A 16 -12.02 -2.29 51.49
C PRO A 16 -12.59 -1.43 50.35
N ASP A 17 -13.49 -0.48 50.64
CA ASP A 17 -14.24 0.25 49.60
C ASP A 17 -13.57 1.58 49.16
N ASP A 18 -12.47 1.94 49.82
CA ASP A 18 -11.50 3.02 49.56
C ASP A 18 -10.13 2.33 49.81
N PRO A 19 -9.46 1.78 48.77
CA PRO A 19 -8.35 0.84 48.96
C PRO A 19 -7.00 1.49 49.20
N ASP A 20 -6.79 2.69 48.68
CA ASP A 20 -5.57 3.49 48.74
C ASP A 20 -5.62 4.58 49.84
N ASP A 21 -6.74 4.67 50.56
CA ASP A 21 -7.03 5.59 51.67
C ASP A 21 -6.92 7.08 51.23
N ASP A 22 -7.18 7.37 49.96
CA ASP A 22 -7.03 8.71 49.36
C ASP A 22 -8.25 9.62 49.62
N GLY A 23 -9.40 9.01 49.95
CA GLY A 23 -10.68 9.65 50.21
C GLY A 23 -11.70 9.52 49.07
N VAL A 24 -11.36 8.82 48.00
CA VAL A 24 -12.20 8.44 46.87
C VAL A 24 -12.56 6.95 46.97
N CYS A 25 -13.73 6.63 46.44
CA CYS A 25 -14.36 5.34 46.62
C CYS A 25 -14.06 4.47 45.43
N GLN A 26 -13.62 3.22 45.60
CA GLN A 26 -13.19 2.31 44.52
C GLN A 26 -14.19 2.23 43.33
N SER A 27 -15.49 2.39 43.61
CA SER A 27 -16.55 2.36 42.59
C SER A 27 -16.70 3.63 41.73
N ALA A 28 -15.95 4.68 42.05
CA ALA A 28 -15.98 6.02 41.44
C ALA A 28 -14.57 6.60 41.24
N ASP A 29 -13.54 5.76 41.46
CA ASP A 29 -12.13 6.09 41.41
C ASP A 29 -11.58 5.76 40.01
N ASN A 30 -10.78 6.66 39.43
CA ASN A 30 -10.09 6.44 38.15
C ASN A 30 -8.64 5.95 38.32
N CYS A 31 -8.07 6.00 39.53
CA CYS A 31 -6.92 5.19 39.91
C CYS A 31 -7.22 4.37 41.19
N PRO A 32 -8.13 3.36 41.15
CA PRO A 32 -8.63 2.58 42.31
C PRO A 32 -7.63 1.94 43.30
N ASP A 33 -6.33 2.08 43.04
CA ASP A 33 -5.20 1.50 43.77
C ASP A 33 -4.04 2.53 43.97
N GLU A 34 -4.14 3.78 43.47
CA GLU A 34 -3.05 4.77 43.51
C GLU A 34 -3.51 6.22 43.79
N ALA A 35 -3.44 6.58 45.07
CA ALA A 35 -3.88 7.83 45.67
C ALA A 35 -3.67 9.10 44.82
N ASN A 36 -4.72 9.45 44.08
CA ASN A 36 -4.93 10.71 43.39
C ASN A 36 -6.22 11.38 43.92
N PRO A 37 -6.18 12.05 45.10
CA PRO A 37 -7.40 12.64 45.69
C PRO A 37 -8.01 13.80 44.88
N ASP A 38 -7.29 14.23 43.84
CA ASP A 38 -7.73 15.17 42.80
C ASP A 38 -8.38 14.49 41.59
N GLN A 39 -8.26 13.17 41.47
CA GLN A 39 -8.80 12.31 40.42
C GLN A 39 -8.43 12.82 39.02
N ALA A 40 -7.19 13.29 38.92
CA ALA A 40 -6.55 13.67 37.69
C ALA A 40 -6.60 12.48 36.70
N ASP A 41 -6.82 12.74 35.42
CA ASP A 41 -7.25 11.85 34.31
C ASP A 41 -6.88 12.60 33.03
N GLY A 42 -5.70 12.28 32.49
CA GLY A 42 -4.98 13.17 31.58
C GLY A 42 -5.56 13.12 30.18
N ASP A 43 -5.77 11.91 29.70
CA ASP A 43 -6.39 11.61 28.42
C ASP A 43 -7.92 11.40 28.49
N GLY A 44 -8.48 11.13 29.68
CA GLY A 44 -9.92 11.05 29.90
C GLY A 44 -10.53 9.67 29.66
N ASP A 45 -9.74 8.60 29.62
CA ASP A 45 -10.22 7.25 29.36
C ASP A 45 -10.90 6.54 30.55
N GLY A 46 -10.74 7.11 31.75
CA GLY A 46 -11.19 6.53 33.02
C GLY A 46 -10.09 5.82 33.82
N VAL A 47 -8.84 5.98 33.40
CA VAL A 47 -7.58 5.71 34.10
C VAL A 47 -6.96 7.08 34.40
N GLY A 48 -6.75 7.40 35.68
CA GLY A 48 -6.32 8.74 36.06
C GLY A 48 -4.89 9.10 35.60
N ASP A 49 -4.55 10.39 35.36
CA ASP A 49 -3.22 10.98 35.01
C ASP A 49 -2.03 10.31 35.75
N VAL A 50 -2.28 9.86 36.98
CA VAL A 50 -1.30 9.28 37.90
C VAL A 50 -1.03 7.80 37.59
N CYS A 51 -2.02 7.08 37.05
CA CYS A 51 -1.97 5.67 36.66
C CYS A 51 -2.13 5.41 35.15
N ASP A 52 -2.31 6.47 34.36
CA ASP A 52 -2.47 6.53 32.90
C ASP A 52 -1.11 6.27 32.18
N PRO A 53 -1.05 5.35 31.18
CA PRO A 53 0.21 4.86 30.60
C PRO A 53 0.89 5.85 29.65
N CYS A 54 0.13 6.63 28.90
CA CYS A 54 0.60 7.87 28.30
C CYS A 54 -0.34 8.96 28.82
N PRO A 55 0.01 9.71 29.89
CA PRO A 55 -0.83 10.72 30.58
C PRO A 55 -1.43 11.87 29.74
N ALA A 56 -1.45 11.72 28.43
CA ALA A 56 -1.99 12.62 27.43
C ALA A 56 -2.76 11.88 26.31
N ASP A 57 -2.70 10.53 26.23
CA ASP A 57 -3.11 9.70 25.09
C ASP A 57 -3.48 8.20 25.50
N ASN A 58 -4.78 7.84 25.58
CA ASN A 58 -5.29 6.44 25.67
C ASN A 58 -6.54 6.17 24.79
N PRO A 59 -6.69 4.96 24.20
CA PRO A 59 -5.76 3.83 24.21
C PRO A 59 -4.84 4.01 23.02
N ASP A 60 -3.95 4.98 23.17
CA ASP A 60 -3.36 5.78 22.10
C ASP A 60 -1.82 5.75 22.20
N ASP A 61 -1.24 4.76 22.89
CA ASP A 61 0.09 4.18 22.61
C ASP A 61 0.01 2.63 22.34
N PRO A 62 -0.84 2.11 21.40
CA PRO A 62 -0.91 0.67 21.08
C PRO A 62 0.35 -0.04 20.58
N ASP A 63 1.23 0.69 19.90
CA ASP A 63 2.61 0.32 19.56
C ASP A 63 3.51 0.37 20.80
N GLY A 64 3.30 1.37 21.67
CA GLY A 64 3.91 1.45 22.99
C GLY A 64 5.31 2.06 22.93
N ASP A 65 5.55 2.96 21.99
CA ASP A 65 6.85 3.52 21.69
C ASP A 65 7.18 4.77 22.55
N GLY A 66 6.19 5.29 23.28
CA GLY A 66 6.31 6.50 24.10
C GLY A 66 6.20 7.81 23.29
N VAL A 67 5.86 7.68 22.01
CA VAL A 67 5.38 8.70 21.06
C VAL A 67 3.92 8.41 20.73
N CYS A 68 3.21 7.85 21.72
CA CYS A 68 1.77 7.66 21.83
C CYS A 68 1.04 7.70 20.48
N GLN A 69 1.07 6.56 19.76
CA GLN A 69 0.39 6.13 18.51
C GLN A 69 -0.15 7.22 17.57
N SER A 70 -0.96 8.14 18.09
CA SER A 70 -1.31 9.40 17.42
C SER A 70 -0.11 10.18 16.86
N ALA A 71 1.08 10.04 17.46
CA ALA A 71 2.31 10.68 17.06
C ALA A 71 3.41 9.70 16.60
N ASP A 72 3.12 8.38 16.58
CA ASP A 72 3.97 7.36 16.00
C ASP A 72 3.76 7.33 14.47
N ASN A 73 4.81 7.52 13.67
CA ASN A 73 4.78 7.38 12.20
C ASN A 73 4.73 5.91 11.74
N CYS A 74 4.72 4.97 12.69
CA CYS A 74 4.33 3.58 12.56
C CYS A 74 3.32 3.14 13.66
N PRO A 75 2.03 3.55 13.58
CA PRO A 75 0.97 3.34 14.59
C PRO A 75 0.64 1.90 15.07
N ASP A 76 1.34 0.90 14.55
CA ASP A 76 1.20 -0.52 14.86
C ASP A 76 2.59 -1.18 15.08
N GLU A 77 3.70 -0.43 14.97
CA GLU A 77 5.08 -0.92 14.82
C GLU A 77 6.15 0.08 15.36
N ALA A 78 6.03 0.42 16.64
CA ALA A 78 6.93 1.24 17.49
C ALA A 78 8.31 1.68 16.94
N ASN A 79 8.49 2.99 16.74
CA ASN A 79 9.81 3.62 16.52
C ASN A 79 10.02 4.96 17.28
N PRO A 80 10.52 4.92 18.53
CA PRO A 80 10.61 6.10 19.43
C PRO A 80 11.51 7.25 18.98
N ASP A 81 12.34 7.04 17.95
CA ASP A 81 13.16 8.09 17.33
C ASP A 81 12.52 8.70 16.08
N GLN A 82 11.37 8.18 15.64
CA GLN A 82 10.53 8.68 14.55
C GLN A 82 11.35 8.90 13.28
N ALA A 83 12.18 7.91 12.97
CA ALA A 83 13.06 7.90 11.81
C ALA A 83 12.22 7.75 10.52
N ASP A 84 12.63 8.52 9.53
CA ASP A 84 11.93 8.82 8.26
C ASP A 84 13.03 9.37 7.33
N GLY A 85 13.73 8.45 6.68
CA GLY A 85 15.10 8.61 6.18
C GLY A 85 15.17 9.09 4.74
N ASP A 86 14.24 8.64 3.92
CA ASP A 86 13.87 9.18 2.62
C ASP A 86 12.90 10.38 2.75
N GLY A 87 12.00 10.35 3.75
CA GLY A 87 11.03 11.40 4.04
C GLY A 87 9.60 11.12 3.57
N ASP A 88 9.23 9.85 3.34
CA ASP A 88 7.88 9.40 2.97
C ASP A 88 6.85 9.63 4.10
N GLY A 89 7.29 9.57 5.37
CA GLY A 89 6.48 9.86 6.55
C GLY A 89 5.64 8.68 7.06
N VAL A 90 5.67 7.54 6.39
CA VAL A 90 5.63 6.23 7.05
C VAL A 90 7.01 6.05 7.67
N GLY A 91 7.09 5.61 8.93
CA GLY A 91 8.40 5.47 9.57
C GLY A 91 9.27 4.44 8.86
N ASP A 92 10.59 4.64 8.91
CA ASP A 92 11.63 3.77 8.33
C ASP A 92 11.43 2.27 8.61
N VAL A 93 10.64 1.94 9.65
CA VAL A 93 10.36 0.59 10.12
C VAL A 93 9.11 -0.06 9.51
N CYS A 94 8.12 0.71 9.02
CA CYS A 94 6.86 0.20 8.47
C CYS A 94 6.54 0.68 7.04
N ASP A 95 7.40 1.51 6.45
CA ASP A 95 7.33 1.94 5.06
C ASP A 95 7.56 0.76 4.08
N PRO A 96 6.69 0.55 3.05
CA PRO A 96 6.91 -0.45 2.01
C PRO A 96 8.29 -0.35 1.33
N CYS A 97 8.93 0.83 1.30
CA CYS A 97 10.37 0.95 1.14
C CYS A 97 10.87 2.32 1.64
N PRO A 98 11.96 2.43 2.45
CA PRO A 98 12.35 3.66 3.22
C PRO A 98 13.72 4.37 2.91
N ALA A 99 14.34 4.21 1.73
CA ALA A 99 15.75 4.64 1.54
C ALA A 99 16.11 5.45 0.28
N ASP A 100 15.53 5.09 -0.86
CA ASP A 100 15.56 5.81 -2.14
C ASP A 100 14.48 6.94 -2.11
N ASN A 101 13.47 7.01 -3.00
CA ASN A 101 12.13 7.55 -2.63
C ASN A 101 11.07 6.47 -2.96
N PRO A 102 10.89 5.48 -2.09
CA PRO A 102 11.88 4.41 -2.16
C PRO A 102 11.36 3.11 -2.71
N ASP A 103 10.04 2.97 -2.83
CA ASP A 103 9.47 1.86 -3.55
C ASP A 103 10.06 1.80 -4.97
N ASP A 104 10.56 2.93 -5.49
CA ASP A 104 11.24 3.25 -6.76
C ASP A 104 12.69 2.68 -6.88
N PRO A 105 12.94 1.52 -7.54
CA PRO A 105 14.22 0.79 -7.44
C PRO A 105 15.28 1.17 -8.47
N ASP A 106 14.88 1.81 -9.56
CA ASP A 106 15.77 2.25 -10.64
C ASP A 106 15.94 3.78 -10.69
N ASP A 107 15.53 4.45 -9.60
CA ASP A 107 15.52 5.91 -9.39
C ASP A 107 14.77 6.66 -10.52
N ASP A 108 13.74 6.04 -11.10
CA ASP A 108 13.00 6.59 -12.24
C ASP A 108 11.74 7.37 -11.85
N GLY A 109 11.28 7.20 -10.62
CA GLY A 109 10.08 7.79 -10.05
C GLY A 109 8.94 6.80 -9.80
N VAL A 110 9.07 5.51 -10.13
CA VAL A 110 7.97 4.54 -10.10
C VAL A 110 8.17 3.46 -9.03
N CYS A 111 7.37 3.59 -7.98
CA CYS A 111 7.20 2.59 -6.93
C CYS A 111 7.01 1.16 -7.50
N GLN A 112 7.97 0.26 -7.26
CA GLN A 112 8.06 -1.16 -7.65
C GLN A 112 6.77 -1.96 -7.52
N SER A 113 5.95 -1.65 -6.52
CA SER A 113 4.65 -2.27 -6.32
C SER A 113 3.67 -2.04 -7.48
N SER A 114 3.94 -1.02 -8.30
CA SER A 114 3.17 -0.55 -9.45
C SER A 114 3.97 -0.45 -10.75
N ASP A 115 5.29 -0.64 -10.69
CA ASP A 115 6.20 -0.55 -11.84
C ASP A 115 6.04 -1.76 -12.79
N ASN A 116 5.86 -1.48 -14.08
CA ASN A 116 5.78 -2.47 -15.14
C ASN A 116 7.14 -2.80 -15.81
N CYS A 117 8.21 -2.06 -15.48
CA CYS A 117 9.60 -2.48 -15.62
C CYS A 117 10.45 -2.10 -14.38
N PRO A 118 10.27 -2.75 -13.21
CA PRO A 118 10.95 -2.49 -11.90
C PRO A 118 12.49 -2.38 -11.82
N ASP A 119 13.18 -2.47 -12.96
CA ASP A 119 14.63 -2.57 -13.12
C ASP A 119 15.15 -1.72 -14.31
N ILE A 120 14.29 -1.04 -15.09
CA ILE A 120 14.66 -0.31 -16.32
C ILE A 120 13.89 1.00 -16.44
N ALA A 121 14.48 2.07 -15.91
CA ALA A 121 13.95 3.43 -15.88
C ALA A 121 13.10 3.79 -17.11
N ASN A 122 11.79 3.68 -16.90
CA ASN A 122 10.70 3.84 -17.84
C ASN A 122 9.52 4.54 -17.15
N GLU A 123 9.78 5.73 -16.63
CA GLU A 123 8.81 6.73 -16.13
C GLU A 123 7.56 6.89 -17.03
N ASP A 124 7.63 6.50 -18.33
CA ASP A 124 6.50 6.50 -19.27
C ASP A 124 5.56 5.28 -19.16
N GLN A 125 6.02 4.18 -18.57
CA GLN A 125 5.30 2.93 -18.30
C GLN A 125 4.50 2.40 -19.52
N THR A 126 4.97 2.68 -20.75
CA THR A 126 4.23 2.31 -21.96
C THR A 126 4.04 0.80 -22.02
N ASP A 127 2.83 0.29 -22.24
CA ASP A 127 2.52 -1.12 -22.49
C ASP A 127 1.58 -1.17 -23.72
N GLY A 128 2.13 -1.57 -24.87
CA GLY A 128 1.47 -1.42 -26.17
C GLY A 128 0.59 -2.60 -26.60
N ASP A 129 0.71 -3.76 -25.95
CA ASP A 129 -0.18 -4.91 -26.18
C ASP A 129 -1.09 -5.26 -24.98
N GLY A 130 -0.80 -4.70 -23.80
CA GLY A 130 -1.66 -4.67 -22.63
C GLY A 130 -1.51 -5.89 -21.71
N ASP A 131 -0.32 -6.48 -21.64
CA ASP A 131 -0.04 -7.68 -20.83
C ASP A 131 0.47 -7.41 -19.41
N GLY A 132 0.83 -6.15 -19.12
CA GLY A 132 1.34 -5.70 -17.82
C GLY A 132 2.87 -5.61 -17.71
N VAL A 133 3.61 -5.80 -18.81
CA VAL A 133 5.06 -5.56 -18.88
C VAL A 133 5.32 -4.33 -19.77
N GLY A 134 6.18 -3.42 -19.31
CA GLY A 134 6.44 -2.18 -20.05
C GLY A 134 7.32 -2.38 -21.29
N ALA A 135 7.07 -1.60 -22.34
CA ALA A 135 7.80 -1.48 -23.60
C ALA A 135 9.32 -1.32 -23.47
N ALA A 136 9.78 -0.75 -22.36
CA ALA A 136 11.20 -0.56 -22.05
C ALA A 136 11.90 -1.89 -21.70
N CYS A 137 11.17 -2.85 -21.14
CA CYS A 137 11.66 -4.16 -20.73
C CYS A 137 11.05 -5.35 -21.50
N ASP A 138 9.90 -5.19 -22.17
CA ASP A 138 9.32 -6.22 -23.04
C ASP A 138 9.93 -6.19 -24.45
N ALA A 139 10.43 -7.36 -24.85
CA ALA A 139 10.97 -7.61 -26.18
C ALA A 139 9.89 -7.92 -27.23
N ASN A 140 8.62 -8.10 -26.82
CA ASN A 140 7.50 -8.47 -27.67
C ASN A 140 6.53 -7.30 -27.93
N ASP A 141 6.70 -6.13 -27.31
CA ASP A 141 5.89 -4.91 -27.46
C ASP A 141 6.05 -4.25 -28.84
N ALA A 142 5.81 -5.05 -29.86
CA ALA A 142 5.55 -4.62 -31.20
C ALA A 142 4.09 -4.19 -31.29
N CYS A 143 3.75 -3.04 -30.69
CA CYS A 143 2.45 -2.36 -30.78
C CYS A 143 1.81 -2.53 -32.18
N GLY A 144 0.96 -3.55 -32.33
CA GLY A 144 0.27 -3.95 -33.57
C GLY A 144 1.10 -4.45 -34.77
N LEU A 145 2.45 -4.46 -34.74
CA LEU A 145 3.27 -4.66 -35.95
C LEU A 145 3.47 -6.11 -36.41
N ILE A 146 2.81 -7.09 -35.79
CA ILE A 146 2.69 -8.46 -36.33
C ILE A 146 1.72 -8.53 -37.54
N SER A 147 1.20 -7.40 -38.04
CA SER A 147 0.44 -7.36 -39.31
C SER A 147 1.30 -7.26 -40.59
N ASP A 148 2.56 -6.82 -40.52
CA ASP A 148 3.27 -6.40 -41.74
C ASP A 148 4.35 -7.35 -42.30
N LEU A 149 4.86 -8.34 -41.54
CA LEU A 149 6.01 -9.16 -42.00
C LEU A 149 5.98 -10.68 -41.82
N LEU A 150 4.89 -11.30 -41.36
CA LEU A 150 4.68 -12.76 -41.50
C LEU A 150 3.35 -13.06 -42.23
N PRO A 151 3.38 -13.73 -43.41
CA PRO A 151 2.22 -13.88 -44.29
C PRO A 151 1.27 -15.02 -43.88
N GLU A 152 0.92 -15.11 -42.61
CA GLU A 152 -0.01 -16.14 -42.11
C GLU A 152 -1.48 -15.75 -42.31
N ARG A 153 -1.93 -15.95 -43.55
CA ARG A 153 -3.29 -16.39 -43.93
C ARG A 153 -4.42 -16.03 -42.96
N SER A 154 -4.78 -14.74 -42.88
CA SER A 154 -6.02 -14.34 -42.19
C SER A 154 -7.25 -14.99 -42.85
N ALA A 155 -8.07 -15.63 -42.02
CA ALA A 155 -9.18 -16.47 -42.44
C ALA A 155 -10.27 -15.71 -43.22
N HIS A 156 -10.90 -16.38 -44.20
CA HIS A 156 -12.20 -15.97 -44.76
C HIS A 156 -13.06 -17.19 -45.13
N PRO A 157 -14.09 -17.53 -44.34
CA PRO A 157 -15.13 -18.45 -44.80
C PRO A 157 -16.06 -17.70 -45.77
N GLY A 158 -15.76 -17.72 -47.07
CA GLY A 158 -16.72 -17.21 -48.08
C GLY A 158 -16.17 -16.62 -49.38
N PHE A 159 -14.85 -16.44 -49.56
CA PHE A 159 -14.33 -15.90 -50.83
C PHE A 159 -14.32 -16.96 -51.95
N SER A 160 -15.13 -16.69 -52.98
CA SER A 160 -15.41 -17.62 -54.08
C SER A 160 -14.21 -17.84 -55.02
N LEU A 161 -14.09 -19.06 -55.53
CA LEU A 161 -13.02 -19.56 -56.41
C LEU A 161 -12.92 -18.82 -57.78
N THR A 162 -13.86 -17.93 -58.10
CA THR A 162 -13.95 -17.22 -59.38
C THR A 162 -12.81 -16.22 -59.63
N VAL A 163 -12.19 -15.65 -58.60
CA VAL A 163 -11.09 -14.65 -58.78
C VAL A 163 -9.81 -15.30 -59.33
N LEU A 164 -9.60 -16.59 -59.07
CA LEU A 164 -8.43 -17.35 -59.55
C LEU A 164 -8.34 -17.43 -61.08
N PHE A 165 -9.46 -17.32 -61.80
CA PHE A 165 -9.51 -17.44 -63.26
C PHE A 165 -8.95 -16.23 -64.03
N LEU A 166 -8.96 -15.03 -63.43
CA LEU A 166 -8.48 -13.80 -64.09
C LEU A 166 -6.96 -13.65 -64.03
N LEU A 167 -6.29 -14.23 -63.03
CA LEU A 167 -4.82 -14.20 -62.92
C LEU A 167 -4.14 -15.20 -63.86
N LEU A 168 -4.78 -16.34 -64.14
CA LEU A 168 -4.21 -17.36 -65.05
C LEU A 168 -4.19 -16.94 -66.52
N SER A 169 -5.11 -16.06 -66.94
CA SER A 169 -5.24 -15.62 -68.32
C SER A 169 -4.26 -14.49 -68.70
N GLY A 170 -3.79 -13.68 -67.74
CA GLY A 170 -2.77 -12.64 -67.99
C GLY A 170 -1.33 -13.18 -68.12
N PHE A 171 -1.00 -14.29 -67.46
CA PHE A 171 0.39 -14.77 -67.39
C PHE A 171 0.86 -15.51 -68.66
N LEU A 172 -0.06 -16.13 -69.40
CA LEU A 172 0.25 -16.86 -70.65
C LEU A 172 0.66 -15.94 -71.81
N SER A 173 0.35 -14.65 -71.77
CA SER A 173 0.76 -13.67 -72.80
C SER A 173 2.24 -13.25 -72.71
N ARG A 174 2.98 -13.60 -71.64
CA ARG A 174 4.36 -13.12 -71.41
C ARG A 174 5.49 -14.05 -71.90
N LEU A 175 5.20 -15.18 -72.54
CA LEU A 175 6.21 -16.21 -72.88
C LEU A 175 6.62 -16.34 -74.37
N ARG A 176 6.13 -15.49 -75.28
CA ARG A 176 6.62 -15.43 -76.68
C ARG A 176 6.68 -13.99 -77.20
N GLY A 177 7.69 -13.25 -76.78
CA GLY A 177 7.85 -11.84 -77.13
C GLY A 177 9.26 -11.26 -76.93
N SER A 178 10.31 -12.02 -77.21
CA SER A 178 11.70 -11.55 -77.14
C SER A 178 12.55 -12.05 -78.31
N LEU A 179 12.41 -11.36 -79.45
CA LEU A 179 13.32 -11.44 -80.59
C LEU A 179 14.08 -10.11 -80.68
N PRO A 180 15.41 -10.15 -80.88
CA PRO A 180 16.09 -9.12 -81.66
C PRO A 180 16.74 -9.74 -82.91
N GLU A 181 16.49 -9.13 -84.07
CA GLU A 181 17.17 -9.44 -85.33
C GLU A 181 18.66 -9.14 -85.26
N ASN A 182 19.48 -9.92 -85.99
CA ASN A 182 20.86 -9.54 -86.27
C ASN A 182 21.36 -10.11 -87.60
N ARG A 183 21.37 -9.23 -88.62
CA ARG A 183 22.05 -9.29 -89.94
C ARG A 183 21.84 -10.51 -90.84
#